data_AF-Q6BML5-F1
#
_entry.id   AF-Q6BML5-F1
#
_cell.length_a   1.000
_cell.length_b   1.000
_cell.length_c   1.000
_cell.angle_alpha   90.00
_cell.angle_beta   90.00
_cell.angle_gamma   90.00
#
_symmetry.space_group_name_H-M   'P 1'
#
loop_
_entity.id
_entity.type
_entity.pdbx_description
1 polymer ?
#
loop_
_entity_poly.entity_id
_entity_poly.type
_entity_poly.pdbx_seq_one_letter_code
_entity_poly.pdbx_strand_id
1 'polypeptide(L)'
;MKAFFNSGTSRNSFFKQEQERIESIIKEPLLEYVLQDLPHLQTTKEQQDDIWEMIAIKLNTDQFQSTLTSTDNNNKEVDEIATLNGPYIKDVYIKLMDDFMQRVYSINRYKQIYKAEYTRPPDGGPAPIGYAAFSLPIREILAERTDKLLCELFYLKGYDIEVMAKLSKERFEEQQRNEHKNKSAVANNLNQDQEPHKESSDNTSADDDKEKTHKALEQMKEQSGKSKLDFYEKEFVKKNKKLDQLNNENKRLLELNHELVIELQKLREKS
;
A
#
# COMPACT_ATOMS: atom_id res chain seq x y z
N MET A 1 -45.15 33.00 35.14
CA MET A 1 -45.49 32.13 33.99
C MET A 1 -44.94 32.74 32.71
N LYS A 2 -43.85 32.19 32.16
CA LYS A 2 -43.54 32.23 30.72
C LYS A 2 -42.86 30.91 30.40
N ALA A 3 -43.64 30.02 29.79
CA ALA A 3 -43.16 28.78 29.21
C ALA A 3 -42.35 29.11 27.96
N PHE A 4 -41.13 28.58 27.88
CA PHE A 4 -40.38 28.47 26.63
C PHE A 4 -40.17 26.97 26.40
N PHE A 5 -41.09 26.37 25.64
CA PHE A 5 -40.85 25.08 25.01
C PHE A 5 -40.40 25.30 23.57
N ASN A 6 -39.28 24.65 23.26
CA ASN A 6 -38.87 24.09 21.97
C ASN A 6 -38.69 25.02 20.76
N SER A 7 -37.50 25.00 20.18
CA SER A 7 -37.10 23.92 19.24
C SER A 7 -35.69 24.18 18.70
N GLY A 8 -34.83 23.16 18.74
CA GLY A 8 -33.48 23.30 18.19
C GLY A 8 -32.50 22.18 18.52
N THR A 9 -32.95 21.00 18.95
CA THR A 9 -32.10 19.80 18.89
C THR A 9 -32.12 19.31 17.45
N SER A 10 -31.01 19.58 16.74
CA SER A 10 -30.75 19.01 15.41
C SER A 10 -30.97 17.49 15.48
N ARG A 11 -31.96 17.01 14.74
CA ARG A 11 -32.24 15.59 14.53
C ARG A 11 -31.08 14.98 13.75
N ASN A 12 -30.00 14.57 14.41
CA ASN A 12 -29.19 13.50 13.85
C ASN A 12 -30.12 12.28 13.73
N SER A 13 -30.18 11.67 12.54
CA SER A 13 -30.92 10.43 12.33
C SER A 13 -30.49 9.41 13.39
N PHE A 14 -31.43 8.66 13.96
CA PHE A 14 -31.15 7.57 14.92
C PHE A 14 -29.98 6.69 14.45
N PHE A 15 -29.94 6.42 13.15
CA PHE A 15 -28.85 5.67 12.51
C PHE A 15 -27.47 6.31 12.68
N LYS A 16 -27.37 7.64 12.55
CA LYS A 16 -26.11 8.37 12.71
C LYS A 16 -25.66 8.36 14.17
N GLN A 17 -26.60 8.49 15.09
CA GLN A 17 -26.31 8.44 16.52
C GLN A 17 -25.84 7.03 16.94
N GLU A 18 -26.43 5.99 16.37
CA GLU A 18 -26.02 4.61 16.61
C GLU A 18 -24.65 4.32 15.99
N GLN A 19 -24.37 4.85 14.80
CA GLN A 19 -23.05 4.76 14.18
C GLN A 19 -21.96 5.45 15.03
N GLU A 20 -22.22 6.66 15.51
CA GLU A 20 -21.30 7.39 16.41
C GLU A 20 -21.07 6.61 17.71
N ARG A 21 -22.11 5.95 18.25
CA ARG A 21 -22.00 5.07 19.41
C ARG A 21 -21.07 3.88 19.13
N ILE A 22 -21.29 3.16 18.03
CA ILE A 22 -20.46 2.02 17.63
C ILE A 22 -19.01 2.46 17.42
N GLU A 23 -18.79 3.55 16.66
CA GLU A 23 -17.46 4.10 16.40
C GLU A 23 -16.73 4.45 17.71
N SER A 24 -17.42 5.01 18.71
CA SER A 24 -16.82 5.33 20.02
C SER A 24 -16.38 4.10 20.81
N ILE A 25 -17.12 2.99 20.70
CA ILE A 25 -16.82 1.72 21.41
C ILE A 25 -15.66 1.00 20.74
N ILE A 26 -15.62 0.99 19.40
CA ILE A 26 -14.60 0.26 18.64
C ILE A 26 -13.28 1.02 18.51
N LYS A 27 -13.27 2.35 18.70
CA LYS A 27 -12.11 3.21 18.41
C LYS A 27 -10.81 2.71 19.05
N GLU A 28 -10.81 2.46 20.35
CA GLU A 28 -9.60 2.02 21.06
C GLU A 28 -9.15 0.60 20.65
N PRO A 29 -9.99 -0.45 20.73
CA PRO A 29 -9.57 -1.80 20.36
C PRO A 29 -9.20 -1.92 18.87
N LEU A 30 -9.84 -1.14 17.99
CA LEU A 30 -9.46 -1.06 16.59
C LEU A 30 -8.02 -0.60 16.43
N LEU A 31 -7.63 0.48 17.11
CA LEU A 31 -6.29 1.02 17.01
C LEU A 31 -5.23 0.06 17.57
N GLU A 32 -5.56 -0.71 18.61
CA GLU A 32 -4.68 -1.74 19.14
C GLU A 32 -4.47 -2.89 18.15
N TYR A 33 -5.54 -3.40 17.55
CA TYR A 33 -5.42 -4.46 16.55
C TYR A 33 -4.70 -4.00 15.29
N VAL A 34 -4.92 -2.76 14.84
CA VAL A 34 -4.18 -2.18 13.72
C VAL A 34 -2.70 -2.01 14.06
N LEU A 35 -2.35 -1.68 15.30
CA LEU A 35 -0.96 -1.60 15.76
C LEU A 35 -0.30 -2.98 15.86
N GLN A 36 -1.06 -4.02 16.19
CA GLN A 36 -0.56 -5.39 16.28
C GLN A 36 -0.39 -6.05 14.91
N ASP A 37 -1.40 -5.94 14.05
CA ASP A 37 -1.45 -6.68 12.77
C ASP A 37 -0.92 -5.87 11.58
N LEU A 38 -0.72 -4.56 11.76
CA LEU A 38 -0.11 -3.61 10.79
C LEU A 38 -0.55 -3.86 9.33
N PRO A 39 -1.85 -3.70 9.00
CA PRO A 39 -2.38 -3.99 7.67
C PRO A 39 -1.70 -3.17 6.56
N HIS A 40 -1.18 -1.98 6.87
CA HIS A 40 -0.52 -1.10 5.90
C HIS A 40 0.86 -1.60 5.44
N LEU A 41 1.44 -2.58 6.13
CA LEU A 41 2.72 -3.19 5.77
C LEU A 41 2.62 -4.28 4.70
N GLN A 42 1.41 -4.76 4.39
CA GLN A 42 1.27 -5.88 3.47
C GLN A 42 1.58 -5.46 2.03
N THR A 43 2.25 -6.36 1.32
CA THR A 43 2.81 -6.09 -0.01
C THR A 43 1.72 -6.07 -1.07
N THR A 44 0.68 -6.89 -0.92
CA THR A 44 -0.42 -7.01 -1.88
C THR A 44 -1.72 -6.50 -1.29
N LYS A 45 -2.60 -5.97 -2.16
CA LYS A 45 -3.91 -5.47 -1.75
C LYS A 45 -4.80 -6.56 -1.12
N GLU A 46 -4.72 -7.78 -1.65
CA GLU A 46 -5.45 -8.94 -1.12
C GLU A 46 -5.06 -9.22 0.33
N GLN A 47 -3.75 -9.24 0.64
CA GLN A 47 -3.26 -9.42 2.01
C GLN A 47 -3.69 -8.27 2.93
N GLN A 48 -3.75 -7.04 2.43
CA GLN A 48 -4.25 -5.91 3.21
C GLN A 48 -5.72 -6.13 3.57
N ASP A 49 -6.55 -6.48 2.59
CA ASP A 49 -7.98 -6.65 2.76
C ASP A 49 -8.28 -7.87 3.67
N ASP A 50 -7.52 -8.97 3.57
CA ASP A 50 -7.61 -10.13 4.47
C ASP A 50 -7.32 -9.76 5.94
N ILE A 51 -6.30 -8.91 6.19
CA ILE A 51 -5.99 -8.46 7.56
C ILE A 51 -7.09 -7.55 8.08
N TRP A 52 -7.68 -6.69 7.26
CA TRP A 52 -8.83 -5.88 7.68
C TRP A 52 -10.03 -6.73 8.06
N GLU A 53 -10.30 -7.81 7.32
CA GLU A 53 -11.34 -8.78 7.70
C GLU A 53 -11.00 -9.50 9.00
N MET A 54 -9.75 -9.94 9.19
CA MET A 54 -9.31 -10.54 10.45
C MET A 54 -9.50 -9.59 11.64
N ILE A 55 -9.14 -8.32 11.50
CA ILE A 55 -9.34 -7.29 12.53
C ILE A 55 -10.84 -7.13 12.84
N ALA A 56 -11.69 -7.09 11.82
CA ALA A 56 -13.13 -7.01 12.00
C ALA A 56 -13.69 -8.23 12.77
N ILE A 57 -13.20 -9.44 12.46
CA ILE A 57 -13.55 -10.67 13.18
C ILE A 57 -13.11 -10.60 14.65
N LYS A 58 -11.89 -10.14 14.94
CA LYS A 58 -11.40 -9.96 16.32
C LYS A 58 -12.27 -8.96 17.09
N LEU A 59 -12.60 -7.82 16.49
CA LEU A 59 -13.46 -6.81 17.09
C LEU A 59 -14.87 -7.32 17.39
N ASN A 60 -15.47 -8.05 16.44
CA ASN A 60 -16.76 -8.69 16.67
C ASN A 60 -16.65 -9.66 17.87
N THR A 61 -15.63 -10.51 17.88
CA THR A 61 -15.41 -11.51 18.96
C THR A 61 -15.29 -10.85 20.33
N ASP A 62 -14.55 -9.75 20.45
CA ASP A 62 -14.41 -9.01 21.70
C ASP A 62 -15.71 -8.34 22.14
N GLN A 63 -16.50 -7.82 21.20
CA GLN A 63 -17.82 -7.28 21.50
C GLN A 63 -18.75 -8.38 22.01
N PHE A 64 -18.75 -9.57 21.38
CA PHE A 64 -19.50 -10.73 21.85
C PHE A 64 -19.05 -11.18 23.25
N GLN A 65 -17.75 -11.17 23.56
CA GLN A 65 -17.26 -11.54 24.89
C GLN A 65 -17.59 -10.49 25.97
N SER A 66 -17.54 -9.20 25.61
CA SER A 66 -17.86 -8.09 26.51
C SER A 66 -19.35 -8.07 26.86
N THR A 67 -20.23 -8.43 25.92
CA THR A 67 -21.67 -8.55 26.19
C THR A 67 -21.97 -9.77 27.07
N LEU A 68 -21.36 -10.93 26.80
CA LEU A 68 -21.50 -12.16 27.59
C LEU A 68 -21.06 -11.99 29.06
N THR A 69 -20.00 -11.22 29.31
CA THR A 69 -19.49 -10.95 30.67
C THR A 69 -20.31 -9.87 31.40
N SER A 70 -21.04 -9.02 30.68
CA SER A 70 -21.88 -7.96 31.26
C SER A 70 -23.31 -8.43 31.56
N THR A 71 -23.69 -9.66 31.16
CA THR A 71 -25.05 -10.20 31.29
C THR A 71 -25.51 -10.59 32.70
N ASP A 72 -24.70 -10.37 33.74
CA ASP A 72 -25.08 -10.72 35.12
C ASP A 72 -26.11 -9.78 35.76
N ASN A 73 -26.59 -8.71 35.09
CA ASN A 73 -27.53 -7.80 35.75
C ASN A 73 -28.71 -7.25 34.94
N ASN A 74 -28.91 -7.49 33.65
CA ASN A 74 -30.19 -7.20 32.98
C ASN A 74 -30.31 -7.91 31.62
N ASN A 75 -31.34 -8.74 31.48
CA ASN A 75 -31.78 -9.33 30.20
C ASN A 75 -32.29 -8.25 29.23
N LYS A 76 -31.39 -7.50 28.60
CA LYS A 76 -31.72 -6.63 27.47
C LYS A 76 -30.74 -6.86 26.32
N GLU A 77 -31.31 -7.37 25.23
CA GLU A 77 -30.88 -7.20 23.85
C GLU A 77 -29.50 -7.79 23.51
N VAL A 78 -29.48 -9.12 23.35
CA VAL A 78 -28.49 -9.85 22.53
C VAL A 78 -28.80 -9.67 21.03
N ASP A 79 -29.93 -9.08 20.69
CA ASP A 79 -30.38 -8.90 19.32
C ASP A 79 -29.70 -7.66 18.69
N GLU A 80 -28.93 -7.92 17.63
CA GLU A 80 -28.21 -6.97 16.77
C GLU A 80 -26.84 -6.48 17.29
N ILE A 81 -25.91 -7.42 17.58
CA ILE A 81 -24.49 -7.08 17.44
C ILE A 81 -24.24 -6.81 15.95
N ALA A 82 -24.06 -5.54 15.59
CA ALA A 82 -23.76 -5.13 14.23
C ALA A 82 -22.48 -5.83 13.78
N THR A 83 -22.59 -6.75 12.82
CA THR A 83 -21.44 -7.47 12.29
C THR A 83 -20.53 -6.50 11.55
N LEU A 84 -19.40 -6.17 12.16
CA LEU A 84 -18.38 -5.32 11.56
C LEU A 84 -17.71 -6.09 10.42
N ASN A 85 -17.48 -5.44 9.29
CA ASN A 85 -16.73 -5.99 8.15
C ASN A 85 -15.42 -5.24 7.93
N GLY A 86 -14.45 -5.88 7.25
CA GLY A 86 -13.14 -5.30 6.99
C GLY A 86 -13.17 -3.92 6.33
N PRO A 87 -13.94 -3.71 5.24
CA PRO A 87 -14.04 -2.41 4.57
C PRO A 87 -14.56 -1.29 5.48
N TYR A 88 -15.60 -1.54 6.26
CA TYR A 88 -16.15 -0.55 7.19
C TYR A 88 -15.13 -0.15 8.25
N ILE A 89 -14.45 -1.13 8.84
CA ILE A 89 -13.43 -0.89 9.86
C ILE A 89 -12.23 -0.12 9.31
N LYS A 90 -11.83 -0.42 8.08
CA LYS A 90 -10.80 0.32 7.35
C LYS A 90 -11.21 1.78 7.16
N ASP A 91 -12.45 2.05 6.78
CA ASP A 91 -12.96 3.42 6.61
C ASP A 91 -13.01 4.19 7.94
N VAL A 92 -13.41 3.54 9.03
CA VAL A 92 -13.37 4.14 10.38
C VAL A 92 -11.93 4.50 10.76
N TYR A 93 -10.98 3.58 10.55
CA TYR A 93 -9.56 3.85 10.81
C TYR A 93 -9.02 5.03 9.98
N ILE A 94 -9.33 5.08 8.68
CA ILE A 94 -8.88 6.16 7.80
C ILE A 94 -9.40 7.51 8.30
N LYS A 95 -10.69 7.59 8.66
CA LYS A 95 -11.27 8.82 9.24
C LYS A 95 -10.56 9.25 10.52
N LEU A 96 -10.32 8.31 11.44
CA LEU A 96 -9.62 8.60 12.70
C LEU A 96 -8.20 9.13 12.46
N MET A 97 -7.49 8.55 11.49
CA MET A 97 -6.13 8.97 11.15
C MET A 97 -6.12 10.33 10.44
N ASP A 98 -7.06 10.59 9.54
CA ASP A 98 -7.19 11.88 8.84
C ASP A 98 -7.51 13.01 9.82
N ASP A 99 -8.46 12.79 10.73
CA ASP A 99 -8.80 13.75 11.79
C ASP A 99 -7.62 14.00 12.72
N PHE A 100 -6.86 12.96 13.08
CA PHE A 100 -5.63 13.09 13.84
C PHE A 100 -4.59 13.94 13.10
N MET A 101 -4.30 13.63 11.83
CA MET A 101 -3.35 14.38 11.02
C MET A 101 -3.75 15.85 10.92
N GLN A 102 -5.03 16.16 10.66
CA GLN A 102 -5.52 17.55 10.60
C GLN A 102 -5.32 18.29 11.93
N ARG A 103 -5.59 17.62 13.07
CA ARG A 103 -5.32 18.19 14.40
C ARG A 103 -3.84 18.46 14.60
N VAL A 104 -2.97 17.52 14.22
CA VAL A 104 -1.52 17.66 14.30
C VAL A 104 -1.01 18.82 13.45
N TYR A 105 -1.47 18.93 12.20
CA TYR A 105 -1.14 20.06 11.32
C TYR A 105 -1.57 21.40 11.93
N SER A 106 -2.76 21.44 12.51
CA SER A 106 -3.30 22.64 13.15
C SER A 106 -2.45 23.05 14.36
N ILE A 107 -2.12 22.10 15.25
CA ILE A 107 -1.26 22.34 16.42
C ILE A 107 0.10 22.89 15.99
N ASN A 108 0.69 22.30 14.95
CA ASN A 108 1.98 22.73 14.41
C ASN A 108 1.90 24.19 13.90
N ARG A 109 0.88 24.51 13.10
CA ARG A 109 0.67 25.84 12.52
C ARG A 109 0.48 26.94 13.58
N TYR A 110 -0.29 26.67 14.64
CA TYR A 110 -0.65 27.69 15.63
C TYR A 110 0.41 27.86 16.73
N LYS A 111 1.02 26.76 17.20
CA LYS A 111 1.99 26.83 18.30
C LYS A 111 3.42 27.12 17.82
N GLN A 112 3.65 27.18 16.51
CA GLN A 112 4.98 27.36 15.89
C GLN A 112 6.05 26.43 16.48
N ILE A 113 5.66 25.23 16.90
CA ILE A 113 6.57 24.28 17.58
C ILE A 113 7.68 23.85 16.59
N TYR A 114 7.47 24.01 15.27
CA TYR A 114 8.52 23.84 14.26
C TYR A 114 8.64 25.05 13.35
N LYS A 115 9.87 25.50 13.16
CA LYS A 115 10.34 25.92 11.85
C LYS A 115 10.95 24.68 11.21
N ALA A 116 10.17 23.90 10.48
CA ALA A 116 10.78 22.96 9.56
C ALA A 116 11.63 23.80 8.59
N GLU A 117 12.94 23.56 8.52
CA GLU A 117 13.72 24.11 7.42
C GLU A 117 13.08 23.55 6.14
N TYR A 118 12.46 24.43 5.37
CA TYR A 118 12.05 24.09 4.02
C TYR A 118 13.33 23.78 3.25
N THR A 119 13.69 22.51 3.16
CA THR A 119 14.69 22.05 2.20
C THR A 119 14.06 22.26 0.83
N ARG A 120 14.34 23.42 0.24
CA ARG A 120 14.04 23.63 -1.17
C ARG A 120 14.76 22.53 -1.93
N PRO A 121 14.08 21.81 -2.83
CA PRO A 121 14.79 20.93 -3.73
C PRO A 121 15.88 21.75 -4.47
N PRO A 122 17.02 21.13 -4.83
CA PRO A 122 18.18 21.86 -5.39
C PRO A 122 17.87 22.66 -6.66
N ASP A 123 16.76 22.35 -7.32
CA ASP A 123 16.20 23.00 -8.51
C ASP A 123 15.37 24.26 -8.19
N GLY A 124 15.15 24.59 -6.92
CA GLY A 124 14.35 25.74 -6.49
C GLY A 124 12.84 25.58 -6.71
N GLY A 125 12.37 24.38 -7.05
CA GLY A 125 10.95 24.09 -7.25
C GLY A 125 10.13 24.21 -5.97
N PRO A 126 8.78 24.32 -6.07
CA PRO A 126 7.92 24.21 -4.92
C PRO A 126 8.14 22.85 -4.27
N ALA A 127 8.55 22.83 -3.00
CA ALA A 127 8.72 21.59 -2.27
C ALA A 127 7.39 20.81 -2.32
N PRO A 128 7.40 19.53 -2.75
CA PRO A 128 6.23 18.69 -2.63
C PRO A 128 5.76 18.71 -1.17
N ILE A 129 4.45 18.76 -0.95
CA ILE A 129 3.79 18.95 0.35
C ILE A 129 4.22 17.92 1.44
N GLY A 130 5.04 16.91 1.11
CA GLY A 130 5.41 15.80 2.00
C GLY A 130 6.81 15.84 2.64
N TYR A 131 7.65 16.86 2.43
CA TYR A 131 9.04 16.86 2.95
C TYR A 131 9.25 17.56 4.31
N ALA A 132 8.18 17.88 5.04
CA ALA A 132 8.34 18.26 6.44
C ALA A 132 8.70 17.00 7.23
N ALA A 133 9.98 16.81 7.54
CA ALA A 133 10.44 15.75 8.43
C ALA A 133 9.69 15.89 9.77
N PHE A 134 8.70 15.02 9.98
CA PHE A 134 7.84 15.01 11.16
C PHE A 134 8.59 14.40 12.35
N SER A 135 9.66 15.03 12.82
CA SER A 135 10.27 14.70 14.11
C SER A 135 9.50 15.39 15.23
N LEU A 136 8.30 14.89 15.48
CA LEU A 136 7.41 15.42 16.50
C LEU A 136 7.82 14.90 17.89
N PRO A 137 7.86 15.67 19.00
CA PRO A 137 7.59 15.18 20.34
C PRO A 137 6.10 15.35 20.65
N ILE A 138 5.22 14.90 19.74
CA ILE A 138 3.77 14.84 20.01
C ILE A 138 3.48 13.89 21.19
N ARG A 139 4.32 12.86 21.36
CA ARG A 139 4.18 11.85 22.42
C ARG A 139 3.93 12.46 23.80
N GLU A 140 4.52 13.63 24.07
CA GLU A 140 4.46 14.32 25.36
C GLU A 140 3.23 15.22 25.51
N ILE A 141 2.60 15.63 24.40
CA ILE A 141 1.47 16.56 24.38
C ILE A 141 0.13 15.82 24.46
N LEU A 142 0.07 14.57 24.02
CA LEU A 142 -1.16 13.78 23.97
C LEU A 142 -1.49 13.17 25.33
N ALA A 143 -2.64 13.55 25.89
CA ALA A 143 -3.14 12.99 27.13
C ALA A 143 -3.92 11.68 26.91
N GLU A 144 -4.75 11.63 25.86
CA GLU A 144 -5.64 10.50 25.59
C GLU A 144 -4.87 9.29 25.02
N ARG A 145 -5.22 8.08 25.48
CA ARG A 145 -4.60 6.83 25.01
C ARG A 145 -4.83 6.60 23.52
N THR A 146 -6.03 6.90 23.03
CA THR A 146 -6.37 6.74 21.60
C THR A 146 -5.50 7.62 20.71
N ASP A 147 -5.26 8.87 21.12
CA ASP A 147 -4.37 9.77 20.40
C ASP A 147 -2.92 9.28 20.43
N LYS A 148 -2.46 8.69 21.55
CA LYS A 148 -1.12 8.06 21.62
C LYS A 148 -0.97 6.89 20.65
N LEU A 149 -1.97 6.01 20.56
CA LEU A 149 -1.99 4.90 19.60
C LEU A 149 -1.95 5.40 18.16
N LEU A 150 -2.76 6.42 17.83
CA LEU A 150 -2.74 7.08 16.51
C LEU A 150 -1.36 7.69 16.21
N CYS A 151 -0.72 8.29 17.21
CA CYS A 151 0.61 8.85 17.07
C CYS A 151 1.67 7.78 16.75
N GLU A 152 1.64 6.63 17.43
CA GLU A 152 2.57 5.51 17.12
C GLU A 152 2.33 4.96 15.71
N LEU A 153 1.07 4.73 15.34
CA LEU A 153 0.67 4.30 14.00
C LEU A 153 1.12 5.28 12.91
N PHE A 154 1.04 6.58 13.19
CA PHE A 154 1.52 7.62 12.29
C PHE A 154 3.04 7.54 12.07
N TYR A 155 3.85 7.36 13.12
CA TYR A 155 5.30 7.20 12.98
C TYR A 155 5.68 5.91 12.26
N LEU A 156 5.01 4.80 12.57
CA LEU A 156 5.25 3.51 11.94
C LEU A 156 5.05 3.62 10.43
N LYS A 157 3.92 4.19 9.98
CA LYS A 157 3.66 4.41 8.55
C LYS A 157 4.77 5.20 7.86
N GLY A 158 5.35 6.20 8.51
CA GLY A 158 6.47 6.97 7.99
C GLY A 158 7.76 6.13 7.88
N TYR A 159 8.09 5.39 8.94
CA TYR A 159 9.25 4.50 8.99
C TYR A 159 9.17 3.38 7.94
N ASP A 160 7.98 2.82 7.75
CA ASP A 160 7.71 1.76 6.79
C ASP A 160 7.97 2.21 5.36
N ILE A 161 7.54 3.44 5.00
CA ILE A 161 7.81 4.03 3.69
C ILE A 161 9.31 4.17 3.48
N GLU A 162 10.07 4.60 4.50
CA GLU A 162 11.51 4.73 4.42
C GLU A 162 12.21 3.38 4.24
N VAL A 163 11.82 2.36 5.00
CA VAL A 163 12.36 1.00 4.90
C VAL A 163 12.02 0.38 3.53
N MET A 164 10.78 0.50 3.07
CA MET A 164 10.36 0.03 1.74
C MET A 164 11.10 0.75 0.61
N ALA A 165 11.38 2.06 0.76
CA ALA A 165 12.19 2.80 -0.20
C ALA A 165 13.65 2.32 -0.22
N LYS A 166 14.24 2.02 0.95
CA LYS A 166 15.59 1.44 1.04
C LYS A 166 15.66 0.05 0.41
N LEU A 167 14.69 -0.82 0.70
CA LEU A 167 14.62 -2.17 0.12
C LEU A 167 14.40 -2.13 -1.39
N SER A 168 13.56 -1.23 -1.90
CA SER A 168 13.33 -1.11 -3.34
C SER A 168 14.58 -0.59 -4.07
N LYS A 169 15.30 0.37 -3.47
CA LYS A 169 16.60 0.83 -3.95
C LYS A 169 17.62 -0.32 -3.99
N GLU A 170 17.73 -1.11 -2.92
CA GLU A 170 18.64 -2.24 -2.85
C GLU A 170 18.34 -3.30 -3.93
N ARG A 171 17.06 -3.68 -4.10
CA ARG A 171 16.63 -4.60 -5.16
C ARG A 171 16.97 -4.09 -6.55
N PHE A 172 16.79 -2.80 -6.78
CA PHE A 172 17.13 -2.18 -8.06
C PHE A 172 18.65 -2.20 -8.32
N GLU A 173 19.45 -1.85 -7.33
CA GLU A 173 20.92 -1.92 -7.43
C GLU A 173 21.41 -3.35 -7.63
N GLU A 174 20.79 -4.32 -6.96
CA GLU A 174 21.09 -5.74 -7.14
C GLU A 174 20.76 -6.22 -8.56
N GLN A 175 19.60 -5.83 -9.10
CA GLN A 175 19.23 -6.12 -10.48
C GLN A 175 20.27 -5.54 -11.44
N GLN A 176 20.69 -4.29 -11.24
CA GLN A 176 21.72 -3.66 -12.08
C GLN A 176 23.07 -4.37 -11.98
N ARG A 177 23.50 -4.76 -10.76
CA ARG A 177 24.73 -5.55 -10.57
C ARG A 177 24.65 -6.88 -11.32
N ASN A 178 23.52 -7.56 -11.29
CA ASN A 178 23.30 -8.81 -12.01
C ASN A 178 23.33 -8.62 -13.52
N GLU A 179 22.69 -7.56 -14.04
CA GLU A 179 22.75 -7.22 -15.47
C GLU A 179 24.18 -6.89 -15.93
N HIS A 180 24.95 -6.15 -15.13
CA HIS A 180 26.35 -5.85 -15.42
C HIS A 180 27.24 -7.10 -15.36
N LYS A 181 27.03 -7.97 -14.37
CA LYS A 181 27.75 -9.25 -14.26
C LYS A 181 27.47 -10.15 -15.46
N ASN A 182 26.21 -10.22 -15.91
CA ASN A 182 25.81 -11.00 -17.08
C ASN A 182 26.42 -10.41 -18.37
N LYS A 183 26.45 -9.07 -18.52
CA LYS A 183 27.13 -8.42 -19.66
C LYS A 183 28.64 -8.67 -19.66
N SER A 184 29.29 -8.66 -18.49
CA SER A 184 30.72 -8.96 -18.35
C SER A 184 31.05 -10.43 -18.61
N ALA A 185 30.17 -11.35 -18.23
CA ALA A 185 30.34 -12.78 -18.53
C ALA A 185 30.21 -13.08 -20.04
N VAL A 186 29.33 -12.37 -20.74
CA VAL A 186 29.19 -12.47 -22.21
C VAL A 186 30.42 -11.90 -22.92
N ALA A 187 31.01 -10.80 -22.41
CA ALA A 187 32.24 -10.24 -22.96
C ALA A 187 33.47 -11.15 -22.79
N ASN A 188 33.58 -11.87 -21.66
CA ASN A 188 34.68 -12.79 -21.42
C ASN A 188 34.60 -14.09 -22.25
N ASN A 189 33.41 -14.48 -22.72
CA ASN A 189 33.24 -15.64 -23.60
C ASN A 189 33.50 -15.33 -25.09
N LEU A 190 33.73 -14.06 -25.47
CA LEU A 190 34.07 -13.68 -26.85
C LEU A 190 35.58 -13.60 -27.13
N ASN A 191 36.43 -13.70 -26.10
CA ASN A 191 37.88 -13.49 -26.21
C ASN A 191 38.71 -14.78 -26.11
N GLN A 192 38.12 -15.96 -26.34
CA GLN A 192 38.82 -17.24 -26.14
C GLN A 192 39.28 -17.94 -27.43
N ASP A 193 39.43 -17.21 -28.54
CA ASP A 193 40.11 -17.70 -29.76
C ASP A 193 41.07 -16.63 -30.29
N GLN A 194 42.27 -16.53 -29.71
CA GLN A 194 43.45 -16.01 -30.43
C GLN A 194 44.75 -16.38 -29.69
N GLU A 195 45.42 -17.42 -30.20
CA GLU A 195 46.81 -17.76 -29.89
C GLU A 195 47.81 -16.87 -30.66
N PRO A 196 49.11 -16.83 -30.26
CA PRO A 196 49.95 -15.65 -30.40
C PRO A 196 50.85 -15.66 -31.64
N HIS A 197 50.93 -14.55 -32.38
CA HIS A 197 52.01 -14.34 -33.35
C HIS A 197 52.54 -12.90 -33.40
N LYS A 198 53.80 -12.79 -32.95
CA LYS A 198 54.95 -11.99 -33.43
C LYS A 198 54.80 -10.51 -33.77
N GLU A 199 55.66 -9.73 -33.11
CA GLU A 199 56.10 -8.37 -33.42
C GLU A 199 56.40 -8.12 -34.91
N SER A 200 55.88 -7.01 -35.45
CA SER A 200 56.68 -6.08 -36.26
C SER A 200 55.98 -4.72 -36.30
N SER A 201 56.74 -3.66 -36.14
CA SER A 201 56.30 -2.27 -36.29
C SER A 201 55.95 -1.96 -37.75
N ASP A 202 54.84 -1.28 -38.00
CA ASP A 202 54.88 -0.13 -38.91
C ASP A 202 53.67 0.80 -38.72
N ASN A 203 53.96 2.10 -38.80
CA ASN A 203 52.99 3.18 -38.65
C ASN A 203 52.17 3.36 -39.93
N THR A 204 50.91 2.92 -39.99
CA THR A 204 49.95 3.45 -40.97
C THR A 204 48.48 3.23 -40.55
N SER A 205 47.65 4.27 -40.78
CA SER A 205 46.17 4.35 -40.78
C SER A 205 45.36 4.33 -39.46
N ALA A 206 45.46 5.43 -38.69
CA ALA A 206 44.55 5.75 -37.57
C ALA A 206 43.06 6.01 -37.96
N ASP A 207 42.71 5.96 -39.26
CA ASP A 207 41.33 6.11 -39.74
C ASP A 207 40.60 4.77 -39.96
N ASP A 208 41.31 3.68 -40.28
CA ASP A 208 40.69 2.35 -40.47
C ASP A 208 40.19 1.73 -39.15
N ASP A 209 40.88 2.01 -38.04
CA ASP A 209 40.52 1.50 -36.71
C ASP A 209 39.31 2.23 -36.10
N LYS A 210 39.09 3.50 -36.46
CA LYS A 210 37.90 4.26 -36.07
C LYS A 210 36.65 3.75 -36.78
N GLU A 211 36.76 3.37 -38.06
CA GLU A 211 35.63 2.85 -38.81
C GLU A 211 35.22 1.44 -38.35
N LYS A 212 36.20 0.58 -38.04
CA LYS A 212 35.95 -0.75 -37.45
C LYS A 212 35.31 -0.67 -36.07
N THR A 213 35.77 0.24 -35.22
CA THR A 213 35.19 0.46 -33.88
C THR A 213 33.78 1.05 -33.93
N HIS A 214 33.49 1.94 -34.89
CA HIS A 214 32.15 2.48 -35.10
C HIS A 214 31.16 1.42 -35.59
N LYS A 215 31.56 0.57 -36.55
CA LYS A 215 30.75 -0.58 -37.01
C LYS A 215 30.49 -1.59 -35.91
N ALA A 216 31.48 -1.90 -35.06
CA ALA A 216 31.28 -2.78 -33.91
C ALA A 216 30.29 -2.19 -32.88
N LEU A 217 30.35 -0.87 -32.63
CA LEU A 217 29.42 -0.17 -31.76
C LEU A 217 27.97 -0.17 -32.28
N GLU A 218 27.77 0.01 -33.58
CA GLU A 218 26.45 -0.10 -34.21
C GLU A 218 25.88 -1.50 -34.13
N GLN A 219 26.69 -2.53 -34.43
CA GLN A 219 26.27 -3.93 -34.28
C GLN A 219 25.90 -4.26 -32.83
N MET A 220 26.65 -3.73 -31.86
CA MET A 220 26.36 -3.94 -30.43
C MET A 220 25.07 -3.23 -30.00
N LYS A 221 24.80 -2.02 -30.52
CA LYS A 221 23.53 -1.30 -30.31
C LYS A 221 22.35 -2.05 -30.92
N GLU A 222 22.50 -2.58 -32.13
CA GLU A 222 21.47 -3.38 -32.78
C GLU A 222 21.19 -4.69 -32.04
N GLN A 223 22.22 -5.42 -31.61
CA GLN A 223 22.05 -6.63 -30.81
C GLN A 223 21.40 -6.34 -29.45
N SER A 224 21.78 -5.23 -28.80
CA SER A 224 21.13 -4.79 -27.56
C SER A 224 19.67 -4.42 -27.78
N GLY A 225 19.35 -3.76 -28.90
CA GLY A 225 17.98 -3.45 -29.32
C GLY A 225 17.14 -4.71 -29.53
N LYS A 226 17.68 -5.69 -30.28
CA LYS A 226 17.02 -6.99 -30.53
C LYS A 226 16.76 -7.76 -29.22
N SER A 227 17.75 -7.81 -28.33
CA SER A 227 17.60 -8.51 -27.05
C SER A 227 16.53 -7.87 -26.14
N LYS A 228 16.43 -6.54 -26.12
CA LYS A 228 15.35 -5.83 -25.43
C LYS A 228 13.99 -6.15 -26.05
N LEU A 229 13.92 -6.18 -27.38
CA LEU A 229 12.69 -6.49 -28.12
C LEU A 229 12.21 -7.92 -27.82
N ASP A 230 13.11 -8.90 -27.87
CA ASP A 230 12.82 -10.30 -27.51
C ASP A 230 12.34 -10.44 -26.05
N PHE A 231 12.92 -9.65 -25.13
CA PHE A 231 12.49 -9.64 -23.73
C PHE A 231 11.06 -9.09 -23.61
N TYR A 232 10.77 -7.96 -24.24
CA TYR A 232 9.42 -7.36 -24.23
C TYR A 232 8.40 -8.26 -24.90
N GLU A 233 8.77 -8.95 -25.98
CA GLU A 233 7.89 -9.92 -26.64
C GLU A 233 7.58 -11.11 -25.74
N LYS A 234 8.57 -11.66 -25.02
CA LYS A 234 8.35 -12.72 -24.02
C LYS A 234 7.46 -12.27 -22.88
N GLU A 235 7.68 -11.08 -22.32
CA GLU A 235 6.81 -10.51 -21.29
C GLU A 235 5.38 -10.29 -21.81
N PHE A 236 5.24 -9.77 -23.03
CA PHE A 236 3.94 -9.57 -23.67
C PHE A 236 3.18 -10.89 -23.82
N VAL A 237 3.84 -11.95 -24.32
CA VAL A 237 3.23 -13.28 -24.44
C VAL A 237 2.82 -13.85 -23.08
N LYS A 238 3.63 -13.68 -22.02
CA LYS A 238 3.26 -14.12 -20.67
C LYS A 238 2.04 -13.38 -20.14
N LYS A 239 2.01 -12.06 -20.30
CA LYS A 239 0.88 -11.22 -19.86
C LYS A 239 -0.39 -11.57 -20.62
N ASN A 240 -0.30 -11.82 -21.92
CA ASN A 240 -1.44 -12.20 -22.74
C ASN A 240 -2.00 -13.58 -22.32
N LYS A 241 -1.13 -14.58 -22.08
CA LYS A 241 -1.55 -15.88 -21.51
C LYS A 241 -2.26 -15.75 -20.17
N LYS A 242 -1.76 -14.87 -19.29
CA LYS A 242 -2.41 -14.60 -18.00
C LYS A 242 -3.77 -13.92 -18.18
N LEU A 243 -3.90 -13.04 -19.16
CA LEU A 243 -5.16 -12.39 -19.50
C LEU A 243 -6.19 -13.41 -20.01
N ASP A 244 -5.77 -14.33 -20.88
CA ASP A 244 -6.63 -15.43 -21.37
C ASP A 244 -7.10 -16.34 -20.24
N GLN A 245 -6.22 -16.69 -19.28
CA GLN A 245 -6.57 -17.45 -18.09
C GLN A 245 -7.64 -16.75 -17.25
N LEU A 246 -7.42 -15.47 -16.93
CA LEU A 246 -8.38 -14.67 -16.16
C LEU A 246 -9.71 -14.50 -16.89
N ASN A 247 -9.69 -14.40 -18.22
CA ASN A 247 -10.92 -14.29 -19.02
C ASN A 247 -11.72 -15.61 -18.98
N ASN A 248 -11.04 -16.75 -19.02
CA ASN A 248 -11.68 -18.06 -18.89
C ASN A 248 -12.26 -18.28 -17.48
N GLU A 249 -11.54 -17.87 -16.44
CA GLU A 249 -12.02 -17.91 -15.05
C GLU A 249 -13.26 -17.02 -14.87
N ASN A 250 -13.22 -15.80 -15.38
CA ASN A 250 -14.39 -14.90 -15.34
C ASN A 250 -15.60 -15.47 -16.08
N LYS A 251 -15.41 -16.08 -17.26
CA LYS A 251 -16.51 -16.76 -17.97
C LYS A 251 -17.10 -17.89 -17.13
N ARG A 252 -16.25 -18.72 -16.52
CA ARG A 252 -16.68 -19.82 -15.65
C ARG A 252 -17.44 -19.31 -14.42
N LEU A 253 -16.98 -18.22 -13.79
CA LEU A 253 -17.68 -17.58 -12.67
C LEU A 253 -19.03 -17.00 -13.09
N LEU A 254 -19.14 -16.43 -14.29
CA LEU A 254 -20.42 -15.94 -14.82
C LEU A 254 -21.40 -17.08 -15.09
N GLU A 255 -20.93 -18.21 -15.63
CA GLU A 255 -21.74 -19.43 -15.80
C GLU A 255 -22.24 -19.94 -14.45
N LEU A 256 -21.36 -20.04 -13.45
CA LEU A 256 -21.70 -20.49 -12.10
C LEU A 256 -22.70 -19.54 -11.41
N ASN A 257 -22.53 -18.23 -11.58
CA ASN A 257 -23.49 -17.25 -11.11
C ASN A 257 -24.85 -17.39 -11.81
N HIS A 258 -24.86 -17.68 -13.12
CA HIS A 258 -26.11 -17.91 -13.84
C HIS A 258 -26.83 -19.17 -13.33
N GLU A 259 -26.09 -20.25 -13.10
CA GLU A 259 -26.63 -21.49 -12.51
C GLU A 259 -27.22 -21.24 -11.12
N LEU A 260 -26.50 -20.55 -10.23
CA LEU A 260 -26.97 -20.19 -8.89
C LEU A 260 -28.24 -19.35 -8.93
N VAL A 261 -28.33 -18.36 -9.85
CA VAL A 261 -29.53 -17.55 -10.02
C VAL A 261 -30.72 -18.40 -10.46
N ILE A 262 -30.51 -19.35 -11.37
CA ILE A 262 -31.56 -20.28 -11.81
C ILE A 262 -32.03 -21.17 -10.64
N GLU A 263 -31.11 -21.68 -9.82
CA GLU A 263 -31.46 -22.48 -8.64
C GLU A 263 -32.25 -21.69 -7.61
N LEU A 264 -31.84 -20.44 -7.32
CA LEU A 264 -32.57 -19.55 -6.43
C LEU A 264 -33.97 -19.24 -6.96
N GLN A 265 -34.14 -19.04 -8.27
CA GLN A 265 -35.46 -18.86 -8.88
C GLN A 265 -36.33 -20.12 -8.72
N LYS A 266 -35.78 -21.31 -8.98
CA LYS A 266 -36.49 -22.59 -8.80
C LYS A 266 -36.90 -22.83 -7.34
N LEU A 267 -36.06 -22.45 -6.39
CA LEU A 267 -36.38 -22.55 -4.96
C LEU A 267 -37.49 -21.58 -4.57
N ARG A 268 -37.46 -20.36 -5.11
CA ARG A 268 -38.50 -19.36 -4.90
C ARG A 268 -39.86 -19.78 -5.46
N GLU A 269 -39.88 -20.43 -6.62
CA GLU A 269 -41.13 -20.94 -7.24
C GLU A 269 -41.71 -22.17 -6.54
N LYS A 270 -40.91 -22.87 -5.71
CA LYS A 270 -41.34 -24.02 -4.91
C LYS A 270 -41.81 -23.63 -3.50
N SER A 271 -41.56 -22.40 -3.05
CA SER A 271 -42.03 -21.86 -1.77
C SER A 271 -43.32 -21.07 -1.93
#